data_AF-A0A965NT89-F1
#
_entry.id   AF-A0A965NT89-F1
#
_cell.length_a   1.000
_cell.length_b   1.000
_cell.length_c   1.000
_cell.angle_alpha   90.00
_cell.angle_beta   90.00
_cell.angle_gamma   90.00
#
_symmetry.space_group_name_H-M   'P 1'
#
loop_
_entity.id
_entity.type
_entity.pdbx_description
1 polymer ?
#
loop_
_entity_poly.entity_id
_entity_poly.type
_entity_poly.pdbx_seq_one_letter_code
_entity_poly.pdbx_strand_id
1 'polypeptide(L)'
;MSHRGSILALPSGIRAITLDNITDIDAALIDLALAEPAGLDILIIGSGAQLTPISLTHKNKLKAAGVGCETMATGAAVRTYNLLTDEGRRAGALLIAVA
;
A
#
# COMPACT_ATOMS: atom_id res chain seq x y z
N MET A 1 17.35 -8.42 7.23
CA MET A 1 17.10 -8.85 5.83
C MET A 1 16.78 -7.62 5.01
N SER A 2 17.45 -7.42 3.87
CA SER A 2 17.19 -6.30 2.96
C SER A 2 16.40 -6.84 1.77
N HIS A 3 15.26 -6.23 1.47
CA HIS A 3 14.50 -6.51 0.26
C HIS A 3 14.94 -5.53 -0.84
N ARG A 4 15.07 -6.02 -2.08
CA ARG A 4 15.30 -5.18 -3.25
C ARG A 4 13.99 -5.05 -4.03
N GLY A 5 13.57 -3.82 -4.27
CA GLY A 5 12.32 -3.53 -4.95
C GLY A 5 11.14 -3.35 -4.01
N SER A 6 10.00 -3.06 -4.62
CA SER A 6 8.76 -2.66 -3.96
C SER A 6 8.10 -3.81 -3.22
N ILE A 7 7.29 -3.47 -2.21
CA ILE A 7 6.60 -4.47 -1.38
C ILE A 7 5.14 -4.11 -1.15
N LEU A 8 4.33 -5.16 -0.99
CA LEU A 8 2.99 -5.09 -0.42
C LEU A 8 3.04 -5.70 0.99
N ALA A 9 2.90 -4.86 2.00
CA ALA A 9 2.84 -5.26 3.41
C ALA A 9 1.38 -5.34 3.86
N LEU A 10 0.95 -6.52 4.26
CA LEU A 10 -0.39 -6.79 4.76
C LEU A 10 -0.31 -7.44 6.14
N PRO A 11 -1.40 -7.45 6.93
CA PRO A 11 -1.47 -8.19 8.19
C PRO A 11 -1.08 -9.67 8.06
N SER A 12 -1.42 -10.33 6.94
CA SER A 12 -1.03 -11.72 6.68
C SER A 12 0.44 -11.93 6.29
N GLY A 13 1.17 -10.85 5.99
CA GLY A 13 2.59 -10.92 5.65
C GLY A 13 3.03 -9.91 4.59
N ILE A 14 4.31 -9.97 4.25
CA ILE A 14 4.96 -9.05 3.30
C ILE A 14 5.27 -9.81 2.01
N ARG A 15 4.94 -9.20 0.88
CA ARG A 15 5.17 -9.74 -0.47
C ARG A 15 6.05 -8.81 -1.28
N ALA A 16 7.04 -9.39 -1.94
CA ALA A 16 7.77 -8.74 -3.02
C ALA A 16 6.84 -8.48 -4.20
N ILE A 17 6.94 -7.30 -4.82
CA ILE A 17 6.21 -6.99 -6.05
C ILE A 17 7.13 -6.30 -7.06
N THR A 18 6.88 -6.55 -8.34
CA THR A 18 7.55 -5.86 -9.44
C THR A 18 6.74 -4.62 -9.79
N LEU A 19 7.06 -3.51 -9.13
CA LEU A 19 6.37 -2.24 -9.31
C LEU A 19 7.38 -1.10 -9.17
N ASP A 20 7.66 -0.38 -10.25
CA ASP A 20 8.66 0.70 -10.23
C ASP A 20 8.01 2.08 -10.04
N ASN A 21 6.79 2.28 -10.57
CA ASN A 21 6.07 3.54 -10.47
C ASN A 21 4.62 3.34 -10.04
N ILE A 22 4.03 4.39 -9.45
CA ILE A 22 2.63 4.34 -8.99
C ILE A 22 1.64 4.19 -10.15
N THR A 23 2.02 4.61 -11.35
CA THR A 23 1.22 4.45 -12.58
C THR A 23 1.13 3.01 -13.02
N ASP A 24 2.05 2.16 -12.58
CA ASP A 24 2.14 0.75 -12.95
C ASP A 24 1.27 -0.12 -12.05
N ILE A 25 0.63 0.47 -11.03
CA ILE A 25 -0.35 -0.22 -10.20
C ILE A 25 -1.50 -0.64 -11.11
N ASP A 26 -1.79 -1.94 -11.13
CA ASP A 26 -2.91 -2.49 -11.85
C ASP A 26 -4.06 -2.88 -10.91
N ALA A 27 -5.17 -3.31 -11.51
CA ALA A 27 -6.34 -3.74 -10.76
C ALA A 27 -6.09 -5.00 -9.92
N ALA A 28 -5.20 -5.88 -10.37
CA ALA A 28 -4.89 -7.16 -9.72
C ALA A 28 -4.14 -6.96 -8.41
N LEU A 29 -3.24 -5.98 -8.34
CA LEU A 29 -2.54 -5.61 -7.12
C LEU A 29 -3.51 -5.05 -6.06
N ILE A 30 -4.50 -4.27 -6.49
CA ILE A 30 -5.57 -3.80 -5.61
C ILE A 30 -6.45 -4.96 -5.13
N ASP A 31 -6.81 -5.89 -6.02
CA ASP A 31 -7.57 -7.09 -5.64
C ASP A 31 -6.80 -7.95 -4.64
N LEU A 32 -5.49 -8.09 -4.81
CA LEU A 32 -4.64 -8.83 -3.89
C LEU A 32 -4.64 -8.20 -2.49
N ALA A 33 -4.58 -6.86 -2.39
CA ALA A 33 -4.67 -6.17 -1.11
C ALA A 33 -6.05 -6.33 -0.46
N LEU A 34 -7.13 -6.27 -1.26
CA LEU A 34 -8.49 -6.44 -0.78
C LEU A 34 -8.82 -7.89 -0.38
N ALA A 35 -8.06 -8.87 -0.88
CA ALA A 35 -8.18 -10.27 -0.51
C ALA A 35 -7.52 -10.63 0.85
N GLU A 36 -6.99 -9.64 1.58
CA GLU A 36 -6.45 -9.85 2.93
C GLU A 36 -7.49 -10.50 3.85
N PRO A 37 -7.22 -11.70 4.43
CA PRO A 37 -8.20 -12.43 5.23
C PRO A 37 -8.69 -11.68 6.47
N ALA A 38 -7.84 -10.88 7.11
CA ALA A 38 -8.23 -10.06 8.26
C ALA A 38 -9.10 -8.84 7.86
N GLY A 39 -9.21 -8.54 6.56
CA GLY A 39 -9.70 -7.28 6.03
C GLY A 39 -8.72 -6.12 6.27
N LEU A 40 -8.99 -4.99 5.62
CA LEU A 40 -8.23 -3.76 5.80
C LEU A 40 -9.15 -2.61 6.17
N ASP A 41 -8.73 -1.78 7.12
CA ASP A 41 -9.37 -0.48 7.38
C ASP A 41 -8.80 0.60 6.44
N ILE A 42 -7.52 0.47 6.09
CA ILE A 42 -6.78 1.44 5.26
C ILE A 42 -5.65 0.76 4.51
N LEU A 43 -5.46 1.18 3.25
CA LEU A 43 -4.27 0.88 2.45
C LEU A 43 -3.48 2.17 2.23
N ILE A 44 -2.25 2.20 2.75
CA ILE A 44 -1.31 3.32 2.57
C ILE A 44 -0.50 3.06 1.29
N ILE A 45 -0.42 4.07 0.41
CA ILE A 45 0.34 4.01 -0.83
C ILE A 45 1.60 4.87 -0.69
N GLY A 46 2.76 4.20 -0.58
CA GLY A 46 4.08 4.79 -0.71
C GLY A 46 4.43 4.94 -2.18
N SER A 47 4.39 6.18 -2.67
CA SER A 47 4.50 6.53 -4.09
C SER A 47 5.93 6.74 -4.59
N GLY A 48 6.94 6.29 -3.83
CA GLY A 48 8.35 6.49 -4.12
C GLY A 48 8.92 7.71 -3.39
N ALA A 49 9.87 8.40 -4.02
CA ALA A 49 10.61 9.50 -3.37
C ALA A 49 9.75 10.74 -3.11
N GLN A 50 8.71 10.95 -3.90
CA GLN A 50 7.82 12.12 -3.83
C GLN A 50 6.36 11.68 -3.85
N LEU A 51 5.48 12.49 -3.26
CA LEU A 51 4.05 12.25 -3.31
C LEU A 51 3.56 12.32 -4.76
N THR A 52 3.10 11.19 -5.27
CA THR A 52 2.38 11.10 -6.55
C THR A 52 1.02 10.47 -6.29
N PRO A 53 -0.11 11.09 -6.67
CA PRO A 53 -1.43 10.54 -6.40
C PRO A 53 -1.68 9.20 -7.09
N ILE A 54 -2.37 8.29 -6.39
CA ILE A 54 -2.91 7.06 -7.01
C ILE A 54 -4.05 7.41 -7.97
N SER A 55 -4.27 6.56 -8.99
CA SER A 55 -5.38 6.74 -9.93
C SER A 55 -6.74 6.77 -9.22
N LEU A 56 -7.67 7.58 -9.74
CA LEU A 56 -9.04 7.65 -9.22
C LEU A 56 -9.75 6.30 -9.30
N THR A 57 -9.46 5.49 -10.32
CA THR A 57 -10.02 4.14 -10.49
C THR A 57 -9.66 3.25 -9.31
N HIS A 58 -8.39 3.19 -8.92
CA HIS A 58 -7.95 2.36 -7.79
C HIS A 58 -8.46 2.91 -6.46
N LYS A 59 -8.45 4.25 -6.29
CA LYS A 59 -9.00 4.89 -5.10
C LYS A 59 -10.49 4.60 -4.91
N ASN A 60 -11.27 4.66 -5.99
CA ASN A 60 -12.70 4.34 -5.96
C ASN A 60 -12.96 2.86 -5.68
N LYS A 61 -12.12 1.97 -6.22
CA LYS A 61 -12.20 0.52 -5.96
C LYS A 61 -12.00 0.20 -4.48
N LEU A 62 -10.97 0.78 -3.85
CA LEU A 62 -10.73 0.65 -2.40
C LEU A 62 -11.90 1.20 -1.58
N LYS A 63 -12.39 2.39 -1.94
CA LYS A 63 -13.53 3.02 -1.27
C LYS A 63 -14.80 2.17 -1.36
N ALA A 64 -15.07 1.57 -2.52
CA ALA A 64 -16.23 0.68 -2.71
C ALA A 64 -16.16 -0.57 -1.84
N ALA A 65 -14.95 -1.03 -1.49
CA ALA A 65 -14.72 -2.11 -0.54
C ALA A 65 -14.71 -1.65 0.93
N GLY A 66 -14.98 -0.37 1.21
CA GLY A 66 -14.94 0.20 2.56
C GLY A 66 -13.53 0.44 3.10
N VAL A 67 -12.50 0.37 2.25
CA VAL A 67 -11.10 0.52 2.64
C VAL A 67 -10.64 1.96 2.39
N GLY A 68 -10.09 2.62 3.42
CA GLY A 68 -9.47 3.93 3.28
C GLY A 68 -8.24 3.88 2.37
N CYS A 69 -7.94 4.99 1.68
CA CYS A 69 -6.76 5.07 0.81
C CYS A 69 -6.05 6.41 1.02
N GLU A 70 -4.81 6.35 1.47
CA GLU A 70 -3.93 7.51 1.62
C GLU A 70 -2.67 7.32 0.77
N THR A 71 -2.20 8.40 0.15
CA THR A 71 -1.00 8.36 -0.70
C THR A 71 0.00 9.39 -0.22
N MET A 72 1.26 8.97 -0.10
CA MET A 72 2.36 9.81 0.37
C MET A 72 3.71 9.32 -0.18
N ALA A 73 4.80 10.04 0.09
CA ALA A 73 6.14 9.53 -0.20
C ALA A 73 6.42 8.27 0.63
N THR A 74 7.17 7.30 0.09
CA THR A 74 7.41 5.99 0.71
C THR A 74 8.00 6.11 2.12
N GLY A 75 8.93 7.04 2.34
CA GLY A 75 9.49 7.26 3.68
C GLY A 75 8.46 7.70 4.73
N ALA A 76 7.46 8.49 4.34
CA ALA A 76 6.34 8.85 5.22
C ALA A 76 5.37 7.68 5.38
N ALA A 77 5.07 6.95 4.29
CA ALA A 77 4.18 5.80 4.29
C ALA A 77 4.63 4.72 5.28
N VAL A 78 5.93 4.41 5.34
CA VAL A 78 6.48 3.45 6.30
C VAL A 78 6.22 3.87 7.75
N ARG A 79 6.39 5.16 8.07
CA ARG A 79 6.16 5.66 9.44
C ARG A 79 4.70 5.58 9.82
N THR A 80 3.81 6.00 8.92
CA THR A 80 2.36 5.93 9.13
C THR A 80 1.91 4.48 9.26
N TYR A 81 2.39 3.58 8.40
CA TYR A 81 2.10 2.15 8.48
C TYR A 81 2.49 1.59 9.84
N ASN A 82 3.72 1.83 10.29
CA ASN A 82 4.21 1.34 11.58
C ASN A 82 3.35 1.86 12.75
N LEU A 83 3.00 3.15 12.74
CA LEU A 83 2.14 3.74 13.77
C LEU A 83 0.77 3.05 13.81
N LEU A 84 0.10 2.93 12.66
CA LEU A 84 -1.24 2.31 12.62
C LEU A 84 -1.21 0.83 13.00
N THR A 85 -0.15 0.10 12.64
CA THR A 85 0.01 -1.29 13.06
C THR A 85 0.27 -1.41 14.57
N ASP A 86 1.02 -0.48 15.16
CA ASP A 86 1.30 -0.45 16.60
C ASP A 86 0.03 -0.10 17.41
N GLU A 87 -0.85 0.72 16.83
CA GLU A 87 -2.20 1.00 17.36
C GLU A 87 -3.18 -0.19 17.19
N GLY A 88 -2.76 -1.30 16.59
CA GLY A 88 -3.59 -2.49 16.38
C GLY A 88 -4.63 -2.34 15.27
N ARG A 89 -4.49 -1.35 14.38
CA ARG A 89 -5.38 -1.18 13.22
C ARG A 89 -5.04 -2.16 12.11
N ARG A 90 -6.04 -2.51 11.30
CA ARG A 90 -5.86 -3.38 10.12
C ARG A 90 -5.33 -2.57 8.95
N ALA A 91 -4.08 -2.13 9.06
CA ALA A 91 -3.41 -1.34 8.05
C ALA A 91 -2.64 -2.23 7.07
N GLY A 92 -2.76 -1.94 5.78
CA GLY A 92 -1.89 -2.44 4.73
C GLY A 92 -1.06 -1.30 4.14
N ALA A 93 0.06 -1.63 3.49
CA ALA A 93 0.87 -0.66 2.77
C ALA A 93 1.42 -1.23 1.46
N LEU A 94 1.25 -0.47 0.38
CA LEU A 94 1.91 -0.67 -0.90
C LEU A 94 3.08 0.31 -1.00
N LEU A 95 4.32 -0.16 -0.95
CA LEU A 95 5.51 0.67 -0.79
C LEU A 95 6.41 0.54 -2.02
N ILE A 96 6.44 1.58 -2.84
CA ILE A 96 7.34 1.66 -3.99
C ILE A 96 8.75 1.98 -3.51
N ALA A 97 9.72 1.15 -3.91
CA ALA A 97 11.11 1.32 -3.55
C ALA A 97 11.66 2.65 -4.08
N VAL A 98 12.46 3.31 -3.26
CA VAL A 98 13.22 4.50 -3.65
C VAL A 98 14.61 4.05 -4.09
N ALA A 99 15.11 4.63 -5.19
CA ALA A 99 16.47 4.42 -5.67
C ALA A 99 17.48 5.24 -4.85
#